data_AF-A0A259C996-F1
#
_entry.id   AF-A0A259C996-F1
#
_cell.length_a   1.000
_cell.length_b   1.000
_cell.length_c   1.000
_cell.angle_alpha   90.00
_cell.angle_beta   90.00
_cell.angle_gamma   90.00
#
_symmetry.space_group_name_H-M   'P 1'
#
loop_
_entity.id
_entity.type
_entity.pdbx_description
1 polymer ?
#
loop_
_entity_poly.entity_id
_entity_poly.type
_entity_poly.pdbx_seq_one_letter_code
_entity_poly.pdbx_strand_id
1 'polypeptide(L)' 'MMAKIEDFRAKSDDQLSADLAELKREQFNLRFQGATNQLERPARIKEVRRDIARIKTLQTERSQSAQA' A
#
# COMPACT_ATOMS: atom_id res chain seq x y z
N MET A 1 -10.87 -4.56 5.18
CA MET A 1 -10.38 -4.20 6.53
C MET A 1 -9.00 -3.63 6.32
N MET A 2 -8.79 -2.36 6.70
CA MET A 2 -7.49 -1.71 6.55
C MET A 2 -6.43 -2.46 7.38
N ALA A 3 -5.27 -2.71 6.80
CA ALA A 3 -4.10 -3.12 7.57
C ALA A 3 -3.76 -1.99 8.57
N LYS A 4 -3.40 -2.37 9.79
CA LYS A 4 -2.94 -1.42 10.81
C LYS A 4 -1.48 -1.07 10.52
N ILE A 5 -1.02 0.08 10.98
CA ILE A 5 0.36 0.52 10.67
C ILE A 5 1.39 -0.40 11.34
N GLU A 6 1.01 -0.99 12.47
CA GLU A 6 1.77 -1.98 13.23
C GLU A 6 2.10 -3.22 12.38
N ASP A 7 1.17 -3.66 11.52
CA ASP A 7 1.36 -4.81 10.64
C ASP A 7 2.47 -4.57 9.61
N PHE A 8 2.64 -3.31 9.16
CA PHE A 8 3.73 -2.93 8.26
C PHE A 8 5.05 -2.72 9.00
N ARG A 9 5.02 -2.24 10.25
CA ARG A 9 6.24 -2.06 11.05
C ARG A 9 6.93 -3.39 11.37
N ALA A 10 6.16 -4.47 11.53
CA ALA A 10 6.69 -5.81 11.78
C ALA A 10 7.38 -6.46 10.56
N LYS A 11 7.23 -5.88 9.37
CA LYS A 11 7.78 -6.43 8.11
C LYS A 11 9.20 -5.93 7.84
N SER A 12 9.99 -6.76 7.14
CA SER A 12 11.29 -6.36 6.60
C SER A 12 11.16 -5.38 5.42
N ASP A 13 12.24 -4.71 5.05
CA ASP A 13 12.23 -3.77 3.91
C ASP A 13 11.91 -4.46 2.58
N ASP A 14 12.36 -5.70 2.40
CA ASP A 14 12.05 -6.51 1.22
C ASP A 14 10.56 -6.90 1.18
N GLN A 15 9.99 -7.29 2.33
CA GLN A 15 8.57 -7.59 2.45
C GLN A 15 7.71 -6.36 2.17
N LEU A 16 8.10 -5.19 2.71
CA LEU A 16 7.42 -3.92 2.43
C LEU A 16 7.49 -3.55 0.94
N SER A 17 8.62 -3.84 0.28
CA SER A 17 8.79 -3.58 -1.14
C SER A 17 7.93 -4.52 -2.00
N ALA A 18 7.82 -5.79 -1.62
CA ALA A 18 6.95 -6.76 -2.26
C ALA A 18 5.46 -6.37 -2.11
N ASP A 19 5.02 -6.06 -0.90
CA ASP A 19 3.65 -5.58 -0.63
C ASP A 19 3.33 -4.32 -1.43
N LEU A 20 4.27 -3.38 -1.50
CA LEU A 20 4.10 -2.14 -2.27
C LEU A 20 3.87 -2.42 -3.76
N ALA A 21 4.58 -3.40 -4.32
CA ALA A 21 4.41 -3.81 -5.71
C ALA A 21 3.03 -4.46 -5.94
N GLU A 22 2.59 -5.31 -5.01
CA GLU A 22 1.26 -5.94 -5.06
C GLU A 22 0.15 -4.90 -4.97
N LEU A 23 0.20 -4.01 -3.99
CA LEU A 23 -0.79 -2.94 -3.80
C LEU A 23 -0.87 -2.00 -4.99
N LYS A 24 0.25 -1.71 -5.67
CA LYS A 24 0.25 -0.93 -6.92
C LYS A 24 -0.45 -1.66 -8.06
N ARG A 25 -0.25 -2.97 -8.19
CA ARG A 25 -0.95 -3.80 -9.17
C ARG A 25 -2.45 -3.83 -8.89
N GLU A 26 -2.82 -4.00 -7.62
CA GLU A 26 -4.22 -3.95 -7.19
C GLU A 26 -4.84 -2.57 -7.50
N GLN A 27 -4.14 -1.48 -7.18
CA GLN A 27 -4.60 -0.13 -7.50
C GLN A 27 -4.85 0.05 -9.00
N PHE A 28 -3.96 -0.47 -9.87
CA PHE A 28 -4.15 -0.42 -11.31
C PHE A 28 -5.41 -1.18 -11.74
N ASN A 29 -5.59 -2.39 -11.23
CA ASN A 29 -6.78 -3.20 -11.51
C ASN A 29 -8.08 -2.53 -11.05
N LEU A 30 -8.08 -1.92 -9.85
CA LEU A 30 -9.24 -1.19 -9.34
C LEU A 30 -9.57 0.06 -10.19
N ARG A 31 -8.56 0.75 -10.72
CA ARG A 31 -8.79 1.86 -11.67
C ARG A 31 -9.38 1.37 -12.97
N PHE A 32 -8.91 0.22 -13.48
CA PHE A 32 -9.46 -0.40 -14.68
C PHE A 32 -10.93 -0.83 -14.47
N GLN A 33 -11.22 -1.52 -13.37
CA GLN A 33 -12.59 -1.91 -13.00
C GLN A 33 -13.53 -0.71 -12.81
N GLY A 34 -13.00 0.39 -12.25
CA GLY A 34 -13.75 1.65 -12.13
C GLY A 34 -14.10 2.27 -13.48
N ALA A 35 -13.22 2.14 -14.48
CA ALA A 35 -13.48 2.63 -15.84
C ALA A 35 -14.49 1.74 -16.60
N THR A 36 -14.54 0.43 -16.30
CA THR A 36 -15.49 -0.51 -16.93
C THR A 36 -16.83 -0.62 -16.20
N ASN A 37 -17.07 0.18 -15.15
CA ASN A 37 -18.24 0.09 -14.27
C ASN A 37 -18.45 -1.28 -13.61
N GLN A 38 -17.39 -2.07 -13.44
CA GLN A 38 -17.42 -3.40 -12.80
C GLN A 38 -16.88 -3.37 -11.36
N LEU A 39 -16.82 -2.18 -10.75
CA LEU A 39 -16.22 -1.99 -9.44
C LEU A 39 -17.21 -2.32 -8.32
N GLU A 40 -17.08 -3.50 -7.73
CA GLU A 40 -17.96 -3.95 -6.64
C GLU A 40 -17.66 -3.29 -5.29
N ARG A 41 -16.40 -2.88 -5.05
CA ARG A 41 -15.94 -2.37 -3.74
C ARG A 41 -15.19 -1.03 -3.84
N PRO A 42 -15.89 0.11 -4.04
CA PRO A 42 -15.25 1.43 -4.16
C PRO A 42 -14.40 1.84 -2.95
N ALA A 43 -14.78 1.40 -1.74
CA ALA A 43 -14.01 1.65 -0.53
C ALA A 43 -12.57 1.10 -0.60
N ARG A 44 -12.36 0.01 -1.36
CA ARG A 44 -11.05 -0.63 -1.49
C ARG A 44 -10.00 0.28 -2.14
N ILE A 45 -10.42 1.16 -3.06
CA ILE A 45 -9.52 2.16 -3.67
C ILE A 45 -8.88 3.04 -2.59
N LYS A 46 -9.68 3.50 -1.63
CA LYS A 46 -9.22 4.35 -0.53
C LYS A 46 -8.34 3.57 0.44
N GLU A 47 -8.65 2.30 0.71
CA GLU A 47 -7.82 1.42 1.53
C GLU A 47 -6.43 1.24 0.89
N VAL A 48 -6.37 0.76 -0.35
CA VAL A 48 -5.12 0.51 -1.09
C VAL A 48 -4.26 1.76 -1.18
N ARG A 49 -4.85 2.93 -1.47
CA ARG A 49 -4.11 4.20 -1.51
C ARG A 49 -3.47 4.54 -0.18
N ARG A 50 -4.16 4.30 0.93
CA ARG A 50 -3.65 4.58 2.28
C ARG A 50 -2.57 3.58 2.69
N ASP A 51 -2.72 2.30 2.32
CA ASP A 51 -1.73 1.27 2.60
C ASP A 51 -0.41 1.56 1.85
N ILE A 52 -0.48 1.94 0.58
CA ILE A 52 0.67 2.42 -0.19
C ILE A 52 1.36 3.61 0.49
N ALA A 53 0.57 4.58 0.98
CA ALA A 53 1.12 5.77 1.64
C ALA A 53 1.86 5.39 2.93
N ARG A 54 1.28 4.52 3.76
CA ARG A 54 1.91 4.05 5.01
C ARG A 54 3.24 3.33 4.77
N ILE A 55 3.28 2.43 3.78
CA ILE A 55 4.52 1.72 3.44
C ILE A 55 5.61 2.72 3.03
N LYS A 56 5.28 3.68 2.16
CA LYS A 56 6.25 4.71 1.72
C LYS A 56 6.74 5.59 2.88
N THR A 57 5.84 5.95 3.79
CA THR A 57 6.22 6.70 5.00
C THR A 57 7.20 5.89 5.84
N LEU A 58 6.91 4.62 6.13
CA LEU A 58 7.81 3.76 6.90
C LEU A 58 9.17 3.57 6.22
N GLN A 59 9.20 3.38 4.89
CA GLN A 59 10.45 3.28 4.14
C GLN A 59 11.28 4.57 4.25
N THR A 60 10.62 5.73 4.24
CA THR A 60 11.27 7.03 4.40
C THR A 60 11.80 7.21 5.83
N GLU A 61 11.00 6.87 6.86
CA GLU A 61 11.40 6.89 8.27
C GLU A 61 12.64 6.01 8.53
N ARG A 62 12.65 4.78 7.96
CA ARG A 62 13.80 3.86 8.05
C ARG A 62 15.03 4.42 7.34
N SER A 63 14.87 4.97 6.13
CA SER A 63 15.97 5.59 5.40
C SER A 63 16.57 6.78 6.14
N GLN A 64 15.76 7.61 6.78
CA GLN A 64 16.24 8.75 7.58
C GLN A 64 16.96 8.29 8.84
N SER A 65 16.45 7.25 9.50
CA SER A 65 17.09 6.68 10.70
C SER A 65 18.42 6.00 10.41
N ALA A 66 18.60 5.43 9.21
CA ALA A 66 19.87 4.83 8.78
C ALA A 66 20.93 5.85 8.35
N GLN A 67 20.52 7.09 8.06
CA GLN A 67 21.40 8.19 7.64
C GLN A 67 21.85 9.09 8.81
N ALA A 68 21.25 8.92 9.99
CA ALA A 68 21.58 9.63 11.22
C ALA A 68 22.56 8.82 12.08
#